data_AF-A0A7C3M6X3-F1
#
_entry.id   AF-A0A7C3M6X3-F1
#
_cell.length_a   1.000
_cell.length_b   1.000
_cell.length_c   1.000
_cell.angle_alpha   90.00
_cell.angle_beta   90.00
_cell.angle_gamma   90.00
#
_symmetry.space_group_name_H-M   'P 1'
#
loop_
_entity.id
_entity.type
_entity.pdbx_description
1 polymer ?
#
loop_
_entity_poly.entity_id
_entity_poly.type
_entity_poly.pdbx_seq_one_letter_code
_entity_poly.pdbx_strand_id
1 'polypeptide(L)'
;MMMKYSERLSREDKIDMLYKMMLIRGFEEKVEELFSLNLIHGSTHLYIGQEATAVGACKALNKDDYITSTHRGHGHCIAKGGDVKYMMAELLGRKTGYCKGKGGSMHIADINIGILGANGVVGGGIPIATGAGLSIKMKGTKQVVICFFGDGAVNQG
;
A
#
# COMPACT_ATOMS: atom_id res chain seq x y z
N MET A 1 -23.09 21.00 -15.55
CA MET A 1 -23.19 19.58 -15.17
C MET A 1 -21.77 19.08 -14.95
N MET A 2 -21.40 18.71 -13.71
CA MET A 2 -20.05 18.16 -13.44
C MET A 2 -19.94 16.81 -14.16
N MET A 3 -18.94 16.64 -15.04
CA MET A 3 -18.60 15.33 -15.61
C MET A 3 -18.48 14.28 -14.51
N LYS A 4 -19.03 13.08 -14.73
CA LYS A 4 -18.83 11.96 -13.81
C LYS A 4 -17.33 11.65 -13.74
N TYR A 5 -16.83 11.28 -12.57
CA TYR A 5 -15.39 11.03 -12.38
C TYR A 5 -14.86 9.94 -13.34
N SER A 6 -15.70 8.96 -13.68
CA SER A 6 -15.40 7.89 -14.64
C SER A 6 -15.24 8.36 -16.10
N GLU A 7 -15.78 9.53 -16.44
CA GLU A 7 -15.66 10.15 -17.77
C GLU A 7 -14.34 10.91 -17.92
N ARG A 8 -13.62 11.15 -16.82
CA ARG A 8 -12.29 11.80 -16.81
C ARG A 8 -11.12 10.82 -16.97
N LEU A 9 -11.38 9.53 -16.85
CA LEU A 9 -10.37 8.48 -16.98
C LEU A 9 -10.32 7.98 -18.43
N SER A 10 -9.12 7.93 -19.00
CA SER A 10 -8.89 7.31 -20.30
C SER A 10 -9.21 5.80 -20.27
N ARG A 11 -9.30 5.18 -21.44
CA ARG A 11 -9.47 3.72 -21.52
C ARG A 11 -8.25 3.01 -20.93
N GLU A 12 -7.07 3.55 -21.21
CA GLU A 12 -5.78 3.07 -20.73
C GLU A 12 -5.72 3.12 -19.19
N ASP A 13 -6.19 4.21 -18.59
CA ASP A 13 -6.28 4.33 -17.12
C ASP A 13 -7.17 3.25 -16.52
N LYS A 14 -8.34 3.00 -17.12
CA LYS A 14 -9.30 2.00 -16.64
C LYS A 14 -8.71 0.59 -16.71
N ILE A 15 -7.99 0.29 -17.79
CA ILE A 15 -7.31 -1.00 -17.97
C ILE A 15 -6.18 -1.15 -16.94
N ASP A 16 -5.35 -0.13 -16.73
CA ASP A 16 -4.28 -0.16 -15.70
C ASP A 16 -4.85 -0.36 -14.29
N MET A 17 -5.93 0.36 -13.95
CA MET A 17 -6.59 0.22 -12.66
C MET A 17 -7.17 -1.19 -12.48
N LEU A 18 -7.86 -1.73 -13.50
CA LEU A 18 -8.39 -3.09 -13.45
C LEU A 18 -7.26 -4.12 -13.31
N TYR A 19 -6.20 -3.97 -14.10
CA TYR A 19 -5.02 -4.83 -14.00
C TYR A 19 -4.42 -4.81 -12.60
N LYS A 20 -4.25 -3.63 -11.98
CA LYS A 20 -3.73 -3.52 -10.62
C LYS A 20 -4.65 -4.17 -9.58
N MET A 21 -5.97 -4.02 -9.70
CA MET A 21 -6.91 -4.71 -8.81
C MET A 21 -6.79 -6.23 -8.93
N MET A 22 -6.70 -6.76 -10.15
CA MET A 22 -6.50 -8.20 -10.39
C MET A 22 -5.13 -8.68 -9.91
N LEU A 23 -4.07 -7.89 -10.09
CA LEU A 23 -2.73 -8.20 -9.61
C LEU A 23 -2.70 -8.29 -8.09
N ILE A 24 -3.34 -7.33 -7.40
CA ILE A 24 -3.48 -7.38 -5.94
C ILE A 24 -4.23 -8.64 -5.54
N ARG A 25 -5.40 -8.91 -6.14
CA ARG A 25 -6.19 -10.11 -5.83
C ARG A 25 -5.37 -11.40 -5.99
N GLY A 26 -4.71 -11.59 -7.13
CA GLY A 26 -3.91 -12.78 -7.39
C GLY A 26 -2.68 -12.89 -6.49
N PHE A 27 -2.06 -11.76 -6.11
CA PHE A 27 -0.99 -11.76 -5.11
C PHE A 27 -1.51 -12.22 -3.74
N GLU A 28 -2.64 -11.68 -3.29
CA GLU A 28 -3.25 -12.02 -2.00
C GLU A 28 -3.67 -13.50 -1.93
N GLU A 29 -4.32 -14.02 -2.98
CA GLU A 29 -4.68 -15.45 -3.07
C GLU A 29 -3.44 -16.35 -3.01
N LYS A 30 -2.34 -15.93 -3.64
CA LYS A 30 -1.09 -16.69 -3.54
C LYS A 30 -0.47 -16.62 -2.15
N VAL A 31 -0.56 -15.46 -1.49
CA VAL A 31 -0.13 -15.30 -0.09
C VAL A 31 -0.95 -16.19 0.83
N GLU A 32 -2.27 -16.27 0.63
CA GLU A 32 -3.15 -17.17 1.38
C GLU A 32 -2.72 -18.63 1.21
N GLU A 33 -2.53 -19.09 -0.03
CA GLU A 33 -2.06 -20.45 -0.33
C GLU A 33 -0.73 -20.78 0.38
N LEU A 34 0.27 -19.89 0.25
CA LEU A 34 1.59 -20.10 0.85
C LEU A 34 1.56 -20.03 2.39
N PHE A 35 0.66 -19.22 2.95
CA PHE A 35 0.43 -19.15 4.38
C PHE A 35 -0.19 -20.46 4.90
N SER A 36 -1.19 -21.01 4.20
CA SER A 36 -1.77 -22.33 4.53
C SER A 36 -0.75 -23.47 4.46
N LEU A 37 0.28 -23.34 3.64
CA LEU A 37 1.41 -24.27 3.56
C LEU A 37 2.49 -24.03 4.63
N ASN A 38 2.29 -23.10 5.56
CA ASN A 38 3.27 -22.68 6.58
C ASN A 38 4.60 -22.16 6.00
N LEU A 39 4.60 -21.63 4.77
CA LEU A 39 5.80 -21.07 4.14
C LEU A 39 6.03 -19.59 4.49
N ILE A 40 4.95 -18.87 4.78
CA ILE A 40 4.99 -17.47 5.26
C ILE A 40 4.95 -17.50 6.78
N HIS A 41 5.94 -16.88 7.41
CA HIS A 41 6.10 -16.87 8.87
C HIS A 41 5.43 -15.64 9.49
N GLY A 42 4.93 -15.79 10.72
CA GLY A 42 4.26 -14.71 11.44
C GLY A 42 2.77 -14.63 11.12
N SER A 43 2.21 -13.42 11.11
CA SER A 43 0.82 -13.18 10.72
C SER A 43 0.75 -12.58 9.31
N THR A 44 -0.29 -12.97 8.56
CA THR A 44 -0.64 -12.36 7.28
C THR A 44 -2.04 -11.77 7.37
N HIS A 45 -2.23 -10.58 6.81
CA HIS A 45 -3.54 -9.94 6.80
C HIS A 45 -3.91 -9.55 5.38
N LEU A 46 -4.87 -10.29 4.82
CA LEU A 46 -5.19 -10.15 3.41
C LEU A 46 -5.89 -8.82 3.10
N TYR A 47 -5.65 -8.27 1.92
CA TYR A 47 -6.29 -7.08 1.36
C TYR A 47 -7.46 -7.41 0.40
N ILE A 48 -7.87 -8.67 0.38
CA ILE A 48 -8.99 -9.18 -0.43
C ILE A 48 -10.26 -8.37 -0.18
N GLY A 49 -10.84 -7.85 -1.26
CA GLY A 49 -12.10 -7.08 -1.25
C GLY A 49 -11.92 -5.57 -1.06
N GLN A 50 -10.69 -5.09 -0.89
CA GLN A 50 -10.37 -3.66 -0.71
C GLN A 50 -9.54 -3.09 -1.87
N GLU A 51 -9.32 -3.85 -2.93
CA GLU A 51 -8.38 -3.54 -4.01
C GLU A 51 -8.67 -2.19 -4.67
N ALA A 52 -9.96 -1.91 -4.91
CA ALA A 52 -10.40 -0.67 -5.52
C ALA A 52 -10.04 0.57 -4.68
N THR A 53 -10.01 0.44 -3.35
CA THR A 53 -9.65 1.53 -2.43
C THR A 53 -8.19 1.94 -2.63
N ALA A 54 -7.27 0.98 -2.58
CA ALA A 54 -5.85 1.24 -2.80
C ALA A 54 -5.58 1.79 -4.21
N VAL A 55 -6.13 1.14 -5.25
CA VAL A 55 -5.89 1.49 -6.65
C VAL A 55 -6.48 2.86 -6.98
N GLY A 56 -7.71 3.13 -6.56
CA GLY A 56 -8.35 4.43 -6.77
C GLY A 56 -7.58 5.57 -6.11
N ALA A 57 -7.20 5.40 -4.84
CA ALA A 57 -6.43 6.40 -4.11
C ALA A 57 -5.04 6.63 -4.72
N CYS A 58 -4.29 5.57 -5.02
CA CYS A 58 -2.94 5.69 -5.56
C CYS A 58 -2.90 6.18 -7.01
N LYS A 59 -3.99 6.02 -7.78
CA LYS A 59 -4.08 6.57 -9.15
C LYS A 59 -4.03 8.10 -9.17
N ALA A 60 -4.48 8.75 -8.09
CA ALA A 60 -4.44 10.20 -7.95
C ALA A 60 -3.07 10.73 -7.47
N LEU A 61 -2.13 9.85 -7.12
CA LEU A 61 -0.81 10.20 -6.61
C LEU A 61 0.24 10.23 -7.71
N ASN A 62 1.19 11.15 -7.56
CA ASN A 62 2.47 11.10 -8.24
C ASN A 62 3.37 10.03 -7.61
N LYS A 63 4.45 9.67 -8.31
CA LYS A 63 5.40 8.66 -7.84
C LYS A 63 6.11 9.09 -6.55
N ASP A 64 6.37 10.38 -6.40
CA ASP A 64 7.08 11.00 -5.27
C ASP A 64 6.15 11.44 -4.11
N ASP A 65 4.83 11.28 -4.27
CA ASP A 65 3.90 11.44 -3.16
C ASP A 65 4.00 10.28 -2.18
N TYR A 66 3.66 10.54 -0.91
CA TYR A 66 3.83 9.58 0.17
C TYR A 66 2.53 8.82 0.48
N ILE A 67 2.69 7.61 0.97
CA ILE A 67 1.63 6.86 1.65
C ILE A 67 2.11 6.33 3.00
N THR A 68 1.21 6.31 3.98
CA THR A 68 1.32 5.43 5.15
C THR A 68 0.25 4.36 5.04
N SER A 69 0.58 3.15 5.50
CA SER A 69 -0.28 1.98 5.34
C SER A 69 -0.59 1.30 6.68
N THR A 70 -1.60 0.43 6.67
CA THR A 70 -2.01 -0.41 7.79
C THR A 70 -1.30 -1.78 7.76
N HIS A 71 -1.69 -2.67 8.67
CA HIS A 71 -1.30 -4.08 8.71
C HIS A 71 -1.75 -4.88 7.47
N ARG A 72 -2.72 -4.37 6.69
CA ARG A 72 -3.15 -4.94 5.40
C ARG A 72 -2.46 -4.22 4.24
N GLY A 73 -1.13 -4.10 4.33
CA GLY A 73 -0.40 -3.12 3.52
C GLY A 73 -0.07 -3.54 2.10
N HIS A 74 -0.22 -4.82 1.75
CA HIS A 74 0.17 -5.35 0.44
C HIS A 74 -0.51 -4.60 -0.71
N GLY A 75 -1.83 -4.45 -0.65
CA GLY A 75 -2.61 -3.75 -1.69
C GLY A 75 -2.20 -2.29 -1.86
N HIS A 76 -1.96 -1.56 -0.76
CA HIS A 76 -1.47 -0.17 -0.84
C HIS A 76 -0.09 -0.10 -1.49
N CYS A 77 0.82 -1.01 -1.12
CA CYS A 77 2.18 -1.04 -1.65
C CYS A 77 2.19 -1.38 -3.15
N ILE A 78 1.42 -2.39 -3.58
CA ILE A 78 1.27 -2.75 -5.00
C ILE A 78 0.63 -1.60 -5.79
N ALA A 79 -0.46 -1.01 -5.27
CA ALA A 79 -1.15 0.09 -5.94
C ALA A 79 -0.27 1.33 -6.12
N LYS A 80 0.65 1.60 -5.18
CA LYS A 80 1.63 2.68 -5.26
C LYS A 80 2.76 2.41 -6.27
N GLY A 81 2.88 1.18 -6.76
CA GLY A 81 3.89 0.77 -7.73
C GLY A 81 4.98 -0.15 -7.18
N GLY A 82 4.77 -0.75 -6.01
CA GLY A 82 5.63 -1.81 -5.50
C GLY A 82 5.57 -3.07 -6.38
N ASP A 83 6.73 -3.68 -6.62
CA ASP A 83 6.88 -4.93 -7.35
C ASP A 83 6.58 -6.11 -6.41
N VAL A 84 5.60 -6.91 -6.81
CA VAL A 84 5.16 -8.14 -6.12
C VAL A 84 6.29 -9.14 -5.93
N LYS A 85 7.36 -9.12 -6.76
CA LYS A 85 8.52 -10.02 -6.61
C LYS A 85 9.29 -9.75 -5.33
N TYR A 86 9.60 -8.48 -5.06
CA TYR A 86 10.29 -8.09 -3.84
C TYR A 86 9.39 -8.24 -2.63
N MET A 87 8.08 -8.02 -2.80
CA MET A 87 7.11 -8.25 -1.75
C MET A 87 7.02 -9.73 -1.36
N MET A 88 6.88 -10.63 -2.35
CA MET A 88 6.86 -12.07 -2.10
C MET A 88 8.16 -12.55 -1.45
N ALA A 89 9.31 -12.03 -1.90
CA ALA A 89 10.58 -12.30 -1.27
C ALA A 89 10.61 -11.86 0.21
N GLU A 90 10.03 -10.70 0.54
CA GLU A 90 9.92 -10.20 1.91
C GLU A 90 9.06 -11.11 2.79
N LEU A 91 7.88 -11.50 2.30
CA LEU A 91 6.95 -12.40 3.01
C LEU A 91 7.56 -13.79 3.27
N LEU A 92 8.42 -14.26 2.37
CA LEU A 92 9.16 -15.53 2.50
C LEU A 92 10.49 -15.40 3.27
N GLY A 93 10.76 -14.25 3.91
CA GLY A 93 11.97 -14.04 4.71
C GLY A 93 13.27 -14.01 3.90
N ARG A 94 13.22 -13.69 2.61
CA ARG A 94 14.39 -13.68 1.73
C ARG A 94 15.11 -12.32 1.78
N LYS A 95 16.44 -12.36 1.70
CA LYS A 95 17.31 -11.16 1.68
C LYS A 95 17.00 -10.19 0.53
N THR A 96 16.40 -10.68 -0.56
CA THR A 96 16.00 -9.88 -1.72
C THR A 96 14.67 -9.15 -1.54
N GLY A 97 13.99 -9.32 -0.40
CA GLY A 97 12.79 -8.56 -0.07
C GLY A 97 13.08 -7.08 0.19
N TYR A 98 12.03 -6.26 0.14
CA TYR A 98 12.09 -4.81 0.36
C TYR A 98 12.88 -4.40 1.61
N CYS A 99 12.72 -5.15 2.69
CA CYS A 99 13.34 -4.91 3.99
C CYS A 99 14.30 -6.05 4.37
N LYS A 100 14.81 -6.78 3.36
CA LYS A 100 15.74 -7.91 3.51
C LYS A 100 15.16 -9.09 4.29
N GLY A 101 13.85 -9.31 4.19
CA GLY A 101 13.14 -10.43 4.83
C GLY A 101 12.89 -10.22 6.33
N LYS A 102 12.99 -9.00 6.83
CA LYS A 102 12.83 -8.65 8.26
C LYS A 102 11.50 -8.00 8.59
N GLY A 103 10.87 -7.35 7.61
CA GLY A 103 9.60 -6.66 7.78
C GLY A 103 8.40 -7.60 7.69
N GLY A 104 8.54 -8.70 6.94
CA GLY A 104 7.45 -9.66 6.73
C GLY A 104 6.21 -9.00 6.12
N SER A 105 5.03 -9.55 6.39
CA SER A 105 3.76 -9.09 5.81
C SER A 105 3.36 -7.67 6.26
N MET A 106 3.63 -7.30 7.52
CA MET A 106 3.07 -6.07 8.11
C MET A 106 3.97 -4.84 8.06
N HIS A 107 5.25 -4.95 7.64
CA HIS A 107 6.22 -3.85 7.70
C HIS A 107 6.96 -3.58 6.38
N ILE A 108 6.29 -3.80 5.24
CA ILE A 108 6.85 -3.43 3.94
C ILE A 108 7.01 -1.90 3.86
N ALA A 109 8.19 -1.45 3.43
CA ALA A 109 8.50 -0.04 3.20
C ALA A 109 9.43 0.11 1.99
N ASP A 110 9.21 1.17 1.20
CA ASP A 110 10.12 1.60 0.14
C ASP A 110 10.00 3.12 -0.05
N ILE A 111 10.93 3.83 0.58
CA ILE A 111 10.95 5.30 0.61
C ILE A 111 11.17 5.87 -0.80
N ASN A 112 11.81 5.13 -1.71
CA ASN A 112 12.10 5.62 -3.07
C ASN A 112 10.83 5.80 -3.91
N ILE A 113 9.74 5.11 -3.56
CA ILE A 113 8.42 5.23 -4.21
C ILE A 113 7.37 5.82 -3.26
N GLY A 114 7.82 6.43 -2.16
CA GLY A 114 6.97 7.13 -1.20
C GLY A 114 6.19 6.22 -0.24
N ILE A 115 6.55 4.93 -0.12
CA ILE A 115 5.94 4.04 0.87
C ILE A 115 6.69 4.19 2.18
N LEU A 116 6.15 5.01 3.08
CA LEU A 116 6.76 5.30 4.39
C LEU A 116 6.71 4.10 5.36
N GLY A 117 5.84 3.15 5.08
CA GLY A 117 5.77 1.87 5.77
C GLY A 117 4.35 1.39 6.04
N ALA A 118 4.16 0.07 5.95
CA ALA A 118 3.03 -0.61 6.56
C ALA A 118 3.25 -0.75 8.07
N ASN A 119 2.16 -0.67 8.85
CA ASN A 119 2.25 -0.69 10.30
C ASN A 119 1.26 -1.68 10.93
N GLY A 120 1.78 -2.58 11.75
CA GLY A 120 1.00 -3.48 12.61
C GLY A 120 0.26 -2.74 13.73
N VAL A 121 0.74 -1.57 14.14
CA VAL A 121 0.11 -0.74 15.18
C VAL A 121 -1.09 0.00 14.59
N VAL A 122 -2.28 -0.30 15.13
CA VAL A 122 -3.53 0.39 14.75
C VAL A 122 -3.39 1.89 15.00
N GLY A 123 -3.69 2.71 13.99
CA GLY A 123 -3.55 4.17 14.07
C GLY A 123 -2.11 4.70 13.93
N GLY A 124 -1.09 3.85 14.03
CA GLY A 124 0.32 4.30 14.04
C GLY A 124 0.78 5.00 12.74
N GLY A 125 0.08 4.80 11.63
CA GLY A 125 0.36 5.50 10.36
C GLY A 125 -0.09 6.97 10.33
N ILE A 126 -1.02 7.38 11.20
CA ILE A 126 -1.59 8.74 11.24
C ILE A 126 -0.53 9.78 11.63
N PRO A 127 0.19 9.66 12.77
CA PRO A 127 1.20 10.65 13.14
C PRO A 127 2.38 10.68 12.15
N ILE A 128 2.72 9.54 11.53
CA ILE A 128 3.76 9.47 10.49
C ILE A 128 3.35 10.30 9.27
N ALA A 129 2.09 10.15 8.81
CA ALA A 129 1.57 10.94 7.70
C ALA A 129 1.54 12.44 8.04
N THR A 130 1.13 12.81 9.26
CA THR A 130 1.17 14.19 9.73
C THR A 130 2.59 14.77 9.68
N GLY A 131 3.59 14.01 10.13
CA GLY A 131 5.00 14.41 10.04
C GLY A 131 5.48 14.59 8.59
N ALA A 132 5.09 13.69 7.69
CA ALA A 132 5.38 13.81 6.27
C ALA A 132 4.74 15.08 5.66
N GLY A 133 3.48 15.35 5.96
CA GLY A 133 2.77 16.56 5.54
C GLY A 133 3.42 17.84 6.06
N LEU A 134 3.87 17.83 7.32
CA LEU A 134 4.64 18.95 7.88
C LEU A 134 5.97 19.16 7.14
N SER A 135 6.69 18.08 6.82
CA SER A 135 7.94 18.14 6.05
C SER A 135 7.73 18.75 4.67
N ILE A 136 6.67 18.33 3.97
CA ILE A 136 6.27 18.87 2.66
C ILE A 136 6.08 20.39 2.76
N LYS A 137 5.31 20.84 3.77
CA LYS A 137 5.04 22.26 4.00
C LYS A 137 6.33 23.04 4.29
N MET A 138 7.19 22.53 5.16
CA MET A 138 8.45 23.19 5.54
C MET A 138 9.43 23.29 4.37
N LYS A 139 9.45 22.30 3.47
CA LYS A 139 10.31 22.27 2.28
C LYS A 139 9.73 23.06 1.11
N GLY A 140 8.46 23.48 1.17
CA GLY A 140 7.79 24.17 0.06
C GLY A 140 7.58 23.29 -1.18
N THR A 141 7.55 21.97 -1.01
CA THR A 141 7.32 21.00 -2.09
C THR A 141 5.83 20.86 -2.43
N LYS A 142 5.51 20.31 -3.60
CA LYS A 142 4.12 20.07 -4.05
C LYS A 142 3.59 18.66 -3.76
N GLN A 143 4.40 17.85 -3.09
CA GLN A 143 4.04 16.48 -2.74
C GLN A 143 2.84 16.46 -1.79
N VAL A 144 2.12 15.35 -1.77
CA VAL A 144 1.05 15.06 -0.80
C VAL A 144 1.33 13.75 -0.07
N VAL A 145 0.55 13.50 0.96
CA VAL A 145 0.56 12.23 1.69
C VAL A 145 -0.86 11.70 1.85
N ILE A 146 -1.07 10.43 1.53
CA ILE A 146 -2.30 9.70 1.87
C ILE A 146 -2.02 8.81 3.08
N CYS A 147 -2.88 8.92 4.11
CA CYS A 147 -2.88 8.03 5.25
C CYS A 147 -4.00 7.00 5.10
N PHE A 148 -3.66 5.73 4.86
CA PHE A 148 -4.64 4.65 4.92
C PHE A 148 -4.84 4.21 6.38
N PHE A 149 -6.09 4.15 6.83
CA PHE A 149 -6.46 3.63 8.14
C PHE A 149 -7.86 2.99 8.08
N GLY A 150 -8.11 2.03 8.97
CA GLY A 150 -9.41 1.39 9.10
C GLY A 150 -10.34 2.16 10.03
N ASP A 151 -11.64 1.87 9.98
CA ASP A 151 -12.66 2.40 10.87
C ASP A 151 -12.33 2.18 12.36
N GLY A 152 -11.81 1.00 12.72
CA GLY A 152 -11.36 0.72 14.08
C GLY A 152 -10.20 1.60 14.58
N ALA A 153 -9.49 2.28 13.68
CA ALA A 153 -8.41 3.21 14.03
C ALA A 153 -8.89 4.64 14.33
N VAL A 154 -10.16 4.97 14.06
CA VAL A 154 -10.71 6.34 14.23
C VAL A 154 -10.63 6.82 15.69
N ASN A 155 -10.67 5.89 16.65
CA ASN A 155 -10.57 6.20 18.08
C ASN A 155 -9.13 6.11 18.64
N GLN A 156 -8.11 6.04 17.77
CA GLN A 156 -6.70 6.12 18.16
C GLN A 156 -6.19 7.57 18.14
N GLY A 157 -5.30 7.93 19.08
CA GLY A 157 -4.85 9.32 19.34
C GLY A 157 -3.46 9.65 18.79
#